data_AF-A0A8J3IM56-F1
#
_entry.id   AF-A0A8J3IM56-F1
#
_cell.length_a   1.000
_cell.length_b   1.000
_cell.length_c   1.000
_cell.angle_alpha   90.00
_cell.angle_beta   90.00
_cell.angle_gamma   90.00
#
_symmetry.space_group_name_H-M   'P 1'
#
loop_
_entity.id
_entity.type
_entity.pdbx_description
1 polymer ?
#
loop_
_entity_poly.entity_id
_entity_poly.type
_entity_poly.pdbx_seq_one_letter_code
_entity_poly.pdbx_strand_id
1 'polypeptide(L)'
;MHSVNSAWVEKEVETAFEKENRNKSSVLFPIKLDETVMHTDQAWAADIRRMRHIGNMTQWKDHDAYQRGLHRLLRDLKQEKV
;
A
#
# COMPACT_ATOMS: atom_id res chain seq x y z
N MET A 1 -4.61 8.94 -15.54
CA MET A 1 -5.51 8.75 -14.39
C MET A 1 -4.74 7.95 -13.35
N HIS A 2 -4.59 8.46 -12.12
CA HIS A 2 -3.86 7.77 -11.06
C HIS A 2 -4.82 6.92 -10.23
N SER A 3 -4.37 5.77 -9.73
CA SER A 3 -5.19 4.85 -8.91
C SER A 3 -5.78 5.53 -7.68
N VAL A 4 -5.11 6.57 -7.17
CA VAL A 4 -5.55 7.34 -6.00
C VAL A 4 -6.86 8.10 -6.21
N ASN A 5 -7.30 8.30 -7.46
CA ASN A 5 -8.57 8.96 -7.78
C ASN A 5 -9.69 7.96 -8.12
N SER A 6 -9.45 6.65 -7.96
CA SER A 6 -10.43 5.62 -8.29
C SER A 6 -11.30 5.30 -7.08
N ALA A 7 -12.62 5.50 -7.22
CA ALA A 7 -13.60 5.13 -6.20
C ALA A 7 -13.59 3.63 -5.88
N TRP A 8 -13.24 2.78 -6.85
CA TRP A 8 -13.07 1.35 -6.59
C TRP A 8 -11.87 1.08 -5.68
N VAL A 9 -10.75 1.78 -5.88
CA VAL A 9 -9.54 1.62 -5.05
C VAL A 9 -9.81 2.09 -3.62
N GLU A 10 -10.50 3.21 -3.45
CA GLU A 10 -10.96 3.69 -2.15
C GLU A 10 -11.79 2.62 -1.43
N LYS A 11 -12.76 2.02 -2.12
CA LYS A 11 -13.64 1.02 -1.51
C LYS A 11 -12.88 -0.23 -1.05
N GLU A 12 -11.92 -0.69 -1.83
CA GLU A 12 -11.07 -1.83 -1.46
C GLU A 12 -10.20 -1.52 -0.25
N VAL A 13 -9.65 -0.31 -0.15
CA VAL A 13 -8.86 0.15 1.00
C VAL A 13 -9.70 0.17 2.27
N GLU A 14 -10.90 0.74 2.22
CA GLU A 14 -11.83 0.74 3.37
C GLU A 14 -12.19 -0.68 3.80
N THR A 15 -12.50 -1.56 2.84
CA THR A 15 -12.85 -2.96 3.10
C THR A 15 -11.69 -3.70 3.76
N ALA A 16 -10.46 -3.43 3.33
CA ALA A 16 -9.26 -3.96 3.96
C ALA A 16 -9.14 -3.48 5.40
N PHE A 17 -9.27 -2.17 5.67
CA PHE A 17 -9.24 -1.64 7.04
C PHE A 17 -10.29 -2.25 7.95
N GLU A 18 -11.52 -2.43 7.46
CA GLU A 18 -12.57 -3.11 8.22
C GLU A 18 -12.18 -4.55 8.57
N LYS A 19 -11.60 -5.29 7.61
CA LYS A 19 -11.15 -6.66 7.81
C LYS A 19 -10.01 -6.74 8.82
N GLU A 20 -9.03 -5.83 8.75
CA GLU A 20 -7.93 -5.76 9.70
C GLU A 20 -8.43 -5.44 11.11
N ASN A 21 -9.39 -4.52 11.25
CA ASN A 21 -9.98 -4.18 12.55
C ASN A 21 -10.76 -5.36 13.17
N ARG A 22 -11.49 -6.13 12.35
CA ARG A 22 -12.25 -7.31 12.83
C ARG A 22 -11.35 -8.48 13.19
N ASN A 23 -10.36 -8.78 12.35
CA ASN A 23 -9.58 -10.02 12.46
C ASN A 23 -8.21 -9.82 13.13
N LYS A 24 -7.82 -8.57 13.43
CA LYS A 24 -6.50 -8.19 13.95
C LYS A 24 -5.31 -8.70 13.11
N SER A 25 -5.57 -9.03 11.84
CA SER A 25 -4.59 -9.49 10.88
C SER A 25 -4.31 -8.40 9.86
N SER A 26 -3.05 -8.11 9.55
CA SER A 26 -2.69 -7.15 8.50
C SER A 26 -2.96 -7.75 7.13
N VAL A 27 -3.86 -7.15 6.35
CA VAL A 27 -4.23 -7.59 4.99
C VAL A 27 -3.96 -6.50 3.94
N LEU A 28 -3.65 -5.27 4.37
CA LEU A 28 -3.38 -4.13 3.50
C LEU A 28 -1.89 -3.80 3.44
N PHE A 29 -1.30 -3.96 2.25
CA PHE A 29 0.13 -3.69 1.98
C PHE A 29 0.28 -2.63 0.89
N PRO A 30 0.33 -1.33 1.24
CA PRO A 30 0.38 -0.26 0.27
C PRO A 30 1.76 -0.15 -0.38
N ILE A 31 1.79 -0.01 -1.71
CA ILE A 31 2.99 0.30 -2.51
C ILE A 31 2.74 1.54 -3.36
N LYS A 32 3.80 2.32 -3.62
CA LYS A 32 3.74 3.49 -4.51
C LYS A 32 4.64 3.30 -5.73
N LEU A 33 4.08 3.60 -6.90
CA LEU A 33 4.80 3.65 -8.18
C LEU A 33 5.12 5.08 -8.62
N ASP A 34 4.46 6.06 -8.00
CA ASP A 34 4.67 7.50 -8.18
C ASP A 34 4.51 8.22 -6.83
N GLU A 35 4.74 9.53 -6.80
CA GLU A 35 4.60 10.35 -5.59
C GLU A 35 3.16 10.86 -5.37
N THR A 36 2.19 10.49 -6.20
CA THR A 36 0.83 11.07 -6.17
C THR A 36 0.14 10.82 -4.82
N VAL A 37 0.33 9.63 -4.23
CA VAL A 37 -0.23 9.29 -2.92
C VAL A 37 0.30 10.19 -1.80
N MET A 38 1.50 10.76 -1.97
CA MET A 38 2.11 11.65 -0.97
C MET A 38 1.50 13.05 -0.99
N HIS A 39 0.89 13.46 -2.10
CA HIS A 39 0.41 14.83 -2.32
C HIS A 39 -1.10 14.95 -2.49
N THR A 40 -1.82 13.83 -2.56
CA THR A 40 -3.28 13.85 -2.70
C THR A 40 -3.99 14.33 -1.43
N ASP A 41 -5.16 14.94 -1.63
CA ASP A 41 -6.09 15.33 -0.57
C ASP A 41 -7.17 14.27 -0.30
N GLN A 42 -7.10 13.12 -0.98
CA GLN A 42 -8.02 12.00 -0.73
C GLN A 42 -7.87 11.50 0.71
N ALA A 43 -8.98 11.46 1.46
CA ALA A 43 -8.98 11.14 2.88
C ALA A 43 -8.38 9.76 3.17
N TRP A 44 -8.81 8.74 2.43
CA TRP A 44 -8.31 7.37 2.58
C TRP A 44 -6.78 7.27 2.35
N ALA A 45 -6.22 8.08 1.45
CA ALA A 45 -4.78 8.12 1.21
C ALA A 45 -4.02 8.85 2.33
N ALA A 46 -4.63 9.82 3.00
CA ALA A 46 -4.10 10.40 4.23
C ALA A 46 -4.03 9.35 5.36
N ASP A 47 -5.05 8.51 5.47
CA ASP A 47 -5.08 7.45 6.49
C ASP A 47 -4.01 6.38 6.22
N ILE A 48 -3.84 5.94 4.97
CA ILE A 48 -2.74 5.03 4.60
C ILE A 48 -1.39 5.63 4.99
N ARG A 49 -1.13 6.91 4.69
CA ARG A 49 0.14 7.59 5.03
C ARG A 49 0.41 7.64 6.54
N ARG A 50 -0.64 7.77 7.35
CA ARG A 50 -0.53 7.85 8.82
C ARG A 50 -0.38 6.48 9.47
N MET A 51 -1.09 5.49 8.94
CA MET A 51 -1.27 4.21 9.61
C MET A 51 -0.33 3.12 9.10
N ARG A 52 0.28 3.27 7.92
CA ARG A 52 1.05 2.20 7.27
C ARG A 52 2.36 2.71 6.67
N HIS A 53 3.32 1.80 6.56
CA HIS A 53 4.50 2.05 5.76
C HIS A 53 4.19 1.77 4.28
N ILE A 54 4.29 2.80 3.43
CA ILE A 54 4.10 2.66 1.99
C ILE A 54 5.41 2.21 1.34
N GLY A 55 5.41 1.03 0.73
CA GLY A 55 6.56 0.51 0.00
C GLY A 55 6.90 1.39 -1.20
N ASN A 56 8.13 1.91 -1.27
CA ASN A 56 8.57 2.72 -2.40
C ASN A 56 9.00 1.84 -3.58
N MET A 57 8.29 1.92 -4.70
CA MET A 57 8.60 1.21 -5.95
C MET A 57 8.71 2.18 -7.15
N THR A 58 8.98 3.46 -6.91
CA THR A 58 9.11 4.47 -7.99
C THR A 58 10.30 4.19 -8.92
N GLN A 59 11.37 3.56 -8.41
CA GLN A 59 12.55 3.15 -9.16
C GLN A 59 12.45 1.72 -9.72
N TRP A 60 11.26 1.29 -10.17
CA TRP A 60 11.02 -0.07 -10.65
C TRP A 60 11.87 -0.50 -11.87
N LYS A 61 12.46 0.47 -12.59
CA LYS A 61 13.38 0.20 -13.72
C LYS A 61 14.82 -0.04 -13.27
N ASP A 62 15.18 0.35 -12.05
CA ASP A 62 16.47 0.04 -11.45
C ASP A 62 16.40 -1.36 -10.85
N HIS A 63 17.25 -2.27 -11.36
CA HIS A 63 17.21 -3.68 -11.00
C HIS A 63 17.37 -3.90 -9.50
N ASP A 64 18.32 -3.22 -8.87
CA ASP A 64 18.64 -3.41 -7.46
C ASP A 64 17.56 -2.80 -6.55
N ALA A 65 17.05 -1.62 -6.90
CA ALA A 65 15.97 -0.97 -6.17
C ALA A 65 14.67 -1.79 -6.25
N TYR A 66 14.34 -2.32 -7.43
CA TYR A 66 13.19 -3.19 -7.62
C TYR A 66 13.32 -4.47 -6.78
N GLN A 67 14.46 -5.17 -6.84
CA GLN A 67 14.67 -6.40 -6.07
C GLN A 67 14.54 -6.17 -4.56
N ARG A 68 15.08 -5.06 -4.04
CA ARG A 68 14.93 -4.70 -2.62
C ARG A 68 13.48 -4.45 -2.24
N GLY A 69 12.75 -3.67 -3.05
CA GLY A 69 11.34 -3.37 -2.82
C GLY A 69 10.47 -4.63 -2.87
N LEU A 70 10.69 -5.48 -3.87
CA LEU A 70 9.98 -6.74 -4.04
C LEU A 70 10.26 -7.72 -2.90
N HIS A 71 11.52 -7.89 -2.48
CA HIS A 71 11.86 -8.75 -1.35
C HIS A 71 11.18 -8.32 -0.06
N ARG A 72 11.08 -7.01 0.19
CA ARG A 72 10.35 -6.49 1.34
C ARG A 72 8.87 -6.84 1.26
N LEU A 73 8.24 -6.58 0.11
CA LEU A 73 6.83 -6.91 -0.10
C LEU A 73 6.56 -8.41 0.10
N LEU A 74 7.40 -9.27 -0.47
CA LEU A 74 7.28 -10.72 -0.32
C LEU A 74 7.46 -11.18 1.13
N ARG A 75 8.33 -10.52 1.90
CA ARG A 75 8.48 -10.80 3.33
C ARG A 75 7.21 -10.43 4.09
N ASP A 76 6.68 -9.24 3.83
CA ASP A 76 5.51 -8.72 4.53
C ASP A 76 4.27 -9.60 4.21
N LEU A 77 4.13 -10.08 2.97
CA LEU A 77 3.08 -11.04 2.57
C LEU A 77 3.27 -12.44 3.18
N LYS A 78 4.52 -12.94 3.31
CA LYS A 78 4.78 -14.26 3.91
C LYS A 78 4.56 -14.28 5.41
N GLN A 79 4.68 -13.13 6.08
CA GLN A 79 4.42 -13.00 7.51
C GLN A 79 2.92 -13.09 7.86
N GLU A 80 2.03 -13.01 6.87
CA GLU A 80 0.58 -13.21 7.03
C GLU A 80 0.18 -14.69 7.22
N LYS A 81 1.14 -15.63 7.32
CA LYS A 81 0.88 -17.08 7.49
C LYS A 81 0.82 -17.60 8.93
N VAL A 82 0.65 -16.76 9.96
CA VAL A 82 0.56 -17.22 11.37
C VAL A 82 -0.81 -16.98 11.95
#